data_AF-A0A662IZZ4-F1
#
_entry.id   AF-A0A662IZZ4-F1
#
_cell.length_a   1.000
_cell.length_b   1.000
_cell.length_c   1.000
_cell.angle_alpha   90.00
_cell.angle_beta   90.00
_cell.angle_gamma   90.00
#
_symmetry.space_group_name_H-M   'P 1'
#
loop_
_entity.id
_entity.type
_entity.pdbx_description
1 polymer ?
#
loop_
_entity_poly.entity_id
_entity_poly.type
_entity_poly.pdbx_seq_one_letter_code
_entity_poly.pdbx_strand_id
1 'polypeptide(L)'
;MQSPAFTVYASLYLNTPLTEYWEEALSVQKVRQMLSASGVEYRFIRLKKRAVSVNEVVKYAEDEVKEDEICKTVLLRGASGRLYAVMLLGMRKVDLAKVAQIVKEKVSLASLSELEKLGLEPGAICPLTIDVELLVDEEVFTRQKVNFSSGDPHYGLEVSPKDLEKLVEFRRARLSSP
;
A
#
# COMPACT_ATOMS: atom_id res chain seq x y z
N MET A 1 18.46 3.08 30.87
CA MET A 1 17.61 2.02 31.46
C MET A 1 16.65 1.59 30.35
N GLN A 2 16.99 0.52 29.63
CA GLN A 2 16.24 0.07 28.44
C GLN A 2 14.94 -0.64 28.88
N SER A 3 13.87 -0.39 28.12
CA SER A 3 12.55 -1.00 28.32
C SER A 3 12.62 -2.54 28.21
N PRO A 4 11.96 -3.30 29.11
CA PRO A 4 12.01 -4.76 29.16
C PRO A 4 11.34 -5.46 27.95
N ALA A 5 10.76 -4.73 27.00
CA ALA A 5 10.20 -5.29 25.78
C ALA A 5 11.27 -5.79 24.78
N PHE A 6 12.53 -5.36 24.91
CA PHE A 6 13.59 -5.68 23.95
C PHE A 6 14.12 -7.12 24.04
N THR A 7 14.01 -7.77 25.19
CA THR A 7 14.70 -9.06 25.43
C THR A 7 13.90 -10.28 24.96
N VAL A 8 12.58 -10.16 24.75
CA VAL A 8 11.74 -11.33 24.44
C VAL A 8 11.73 -11.68 22.95
N TYR A 9 11.88 -10.69 22.06
CA TYR A 9 11.75 -10.90 20.61
C TYR A 9 12.94 -11.62 19.94
N ALA A 10 14.11 -11.65 20.58
CA ALA A 10 15.31 -12.28 20.01
C ALA A 10 15.25 -13.82 19.99
N SER A 11 14.31 -14.44 20.71
CA SER A 11 14.29 -15.91 20.88
C SER A 11 13.52 -16.68 19.80
N LEU A 12 12.73 -16.02 18.95
CA LEU A 12 11.84 -16.68 17.98
C LEU A 12 12.41 -16.84 16.56
N TYR A 13 13.63 -16.37 16.29
CA TYR A 13 14.23 -16.36 14.94
C TYR A 13 15.61 -17.02 14.86
N LEU A 14 15.83 -18.11 15.60
CA LEU A 14 17.16 -18.71 15.78
C LEU A 14 17.73 -19.51 14.59
N ASN A 15 17.10 -19.54 13.41
CA ASN A 15 17.56 -20.39 12.29
C ASN A 15 17.71 -19.69 10.92
N THR A 16 17.86 -18.36 10.87
CA THR A 16 18.13 -17.65 9.61
C THR A 16 19.45 -16.85 9.73
N PRO A 17 20.41 -16.99 8.80
CA PRO A 17 21.72 -16.35 8.92
C PRO A 17 21.65 -14.81 9.06
N LEU A 18 22.36 -14.30 10.06
CA LEU A 18 22.36 -12.93 10.58
C LEU A 18 23.25 -11.93 9.81
N THR A 19 23.17 -11.88 8.47
CA THR A 19 24.07 -10.97 7.70
C THR A 19 23.40 -9.92 6.82
N GLU A 20 22.08 -9.72 6.85
CA GLU A 20 21.44 -8.63 6.07
C GLU A 20 20.21 -8.00 6.76
N TYR A 21 20.20 -7.91 8.09
CA TYR A 21 19.12 -7.22 8.82
C TYR A 21 19.37 -5.72 8.88
N TRP A 22 18.95 -5.01 7.83
CA TRP A 22 18.50 -3.62 7.98
C TRP A 22 17.24 -3.65 8.87
N GLU A 23 17.09 -2.72 9.80
CA GLU A 23 15.86 -2.60 10.60
C GLU A 23 14.65 -2.47 9.66
N GLU A 24 13.88 -3.55 9.47
CA GLU A 24 12.64 -3.49 8.69
C GLU A 24 11.71 -2.47 9.35
N ALA A 25 11.16 -1.55 8.56
CA ALA A 25 10.23 -0.55 9.08
C ALA A 25 9.01 -1.24 9.76
N LEU A 26 8.52 -0.67 10.86
CA LEU A 26 7.34 -1.17 11.59
C LEU A 26 6.12 -1.40 10.68
N SER A 27 5.99 -0.61 9.60
CA SER A 27 4.97 -0.77 8.57
C SER A 27 5.06 -2.13 7.86
N VAL A 28 6.26 -2.56 7.46
CA VAL A 28 6.50 -3.87 6.81
C VAL A 28 6.19 -5.01 7.76
N GLN A 29 6.56 -4.89 9.04
CA GLN A 29 6.25 -5.90 10.05
C GLN A 29 4.74 -6.08 10.22
N LYS A 30 3.97 -4.98 10.28
CA LYS A 30 2.50 -5.02 10.33
C LYS A 30 1.93 -5.71 9.09
N VAL A 31 2.41 -5.36 7.90
CA VAL A 31 1.98 -6.01 6.64
C VAL A 31 2.30 -7.50 6.63
N ARG A 32 3.50 -7.90 7.05
CA ARG A 32 3.88 -9.32 7.16
C ARG A 32 2.98 -10.10 8.11
N GLN A 33 2.64 -9.53 9.27
CA GLN A 33 1.72 -10.15 10.24
C GLN A 33 0.31 -10.32 9.67
N MET A 34 -0.21 -9.31 8.97
CA MET A 34 -1.50 -9.41 8.29
C MET A 34 -1.50 -10.53 7.24
N LEU A 35 -0.44 -10.59 6.43
CA LEU A 35 -0.29 -11.60 5.39
C LEU A 35 -0.17 -13.02 5.95
N SER A 36 0.64 -13.24 6.99
CA SER A 36 0.83 -14.57 7.57
C SER A 36 -0.45 -15.13 8.21
N ALA A 37 -1.29 -14.27 8.78
CA ALA A 37 -2.58 -14.66 9.36
C ALA A 37 -3.66 -14.97 8.31
N SER A 38 -3.52 -14.42 7.09
CA SER A 38 -4.56 -14.48 6.05
C SER A 38 -4.51 -15.74 5.17
N GLY A 39 -3.37 -16.43 5.11
CA GLY A 39 -3.15 -17.55 4.17
C GLY A 39 -3.12 -17.14 2.70
N VAL A 40 -3.02 -15.83 2.41
CA VAL A 40 -2.91 -15.29 1.05
C VAL A 40 -1.53 -15.55 0.49
N GLU A 41 -1.44 -15.93 -0.79
CA GLU A 41 -0.17 -15.95 -1.50
C GLU A 41 0.29 -14.52 -1.81
N TYR A 42 1.53 -14.21 -1.46
CA TYR A 42 2.11 -12.88 -1.67
C TYR A 42 3.60 -12.98 -2.03
N ARG A 43 4.10 -11.93 -2.66
CA ARG A 43 5.54 -11.74 -2.91
C ARG A 43 5.94 -10.32 -2.54
N PHE A 44 7.01 -10.18 -1.77
CA PHE A 44 7.66 -8.89 -1.59
C PHE A 44 8.60 -8.63 -2.77
N ILE A 45 8.48 -7.46 -3.38
CA ILE A 45 9.34 -7.02 -4.49
C ILE A 45 10.39 -6.10 -3.91
N ARG A 46 11.64 -6.55 -3.86
CA ARG A 46 12.78 -5.72 -3.42
C ARG A 46 13.14 -4.71 -4.51
N LEU A 47 13.37 -3.46 -4.10
CA LEU A 47 13.81 -2.38 -4.97
C LEU A 47 15.26 -2.00 -4.63
N LYS A 48 16.09 -1.88 -5.66
CA LYS A 48 17.51 -1.47 -5.55
C LYS A 48 17.69 -0.07 -4.97
N LYS A 49 16.65 0.76 -5.05
CA LYS A 49 16.58 2.15 -4.56
C LYS A 49 15.13 2.45 -4.18
N ARG A 50 14.93 3.45 -3.31
CA ARG A 50 13.61 4.03 -3.07
C ARG A 50 12.94 4.39 -4.40
N ALA A 51 11.67 4.02 -4.55
CA ALA A 51 10.82 4.40 -5.67
C ALA A 51 9.56 5.10 -5.18
N VAL A 52 9.13 6.17 -5.86
CA VAL A 52 7.87 6.87 -5.58
C VAL A 52 6.92 6.87 -6.76
N SER A 53 7.45 6.70 -7.98
CA SER A 53 6.68 6.64 -9.22
C SER A 53 6.66 5.23 -9.81
N VAL A 54 5.65 4.96 -10.65
CA VAL A 54 5.50 3.69 -11.38
C VAL A 54 6.76 3.37 -12.20
N ASN A 55 7.29 4.36 -12.93
CA ASN A 55 8.51 4.21 -13.72
C ASN A 55 9.73 3.82 -12.87
N GLU A 56 9.85 4.36 -11.67
CA GLU A 56 10.93 4.00 -10.75
C GLU A 56 10.76 2.60 -10.19
N VAL A 57 9.53 2.18 -9.87
CA VAL A 57 9.27 0.81 -9.41
C VAL A 57 9.72 -0.19 -10.48
N VAL A 58 9.31 0.00 -11.73
CA VAL A 58 9.73 -0.86 -12.86
C VAL A 58 11.25 -0.84 -13.03
N LYS A 59 11.88 0.34 -12.90
CA LYS A 59 13.33 0.49 -13.09
C LYS A 59 14.16 -0.11 -11.95
N TYR A 60 13.68 -0.02 -10.72
CA TYR A 60 14.44 -0.37 -9.52
C TYR A 60 14.11 -1.75 -8.97
N ALA A 61 13.03 -2.39 -9.42
CA ALA A 61 12.74 -3.76 -9.05
C ALA A 61 13.89 -4.72 -9.40
N GLU A 62 14.18 -5.64 -8.49
CA GLU A 62 15.12 -6.73 -8.72
C GLU A 62 14.50 -7.83 -9.60
N ASP A 63 13.20 -8.05 -9.45
CA ASP A 63 12.39 -8.97 -10.24
C ASP A 63 11.58 -8.23 -11.32
N GLU A 64 11.06 -8.97 -12.30
CA GLU A 64 10.15 -8.43 -13.30
C GLU A 64 8.84 -7.92 -12.65
N VAL A 65 8.53 -6.66 -12.94
CA VAL A 65 7.29 -5.98 -12.57
C VAL A 65 6.75 -5.27 -13.81
N LYS A 66 5.49 -5.52 -14.16
CA LYS A 66 4.85 -4.84 -15.28
C LYS A 66 4.21 -3.55 -14.81
N GLU A 67 4.40 -2.50 -15.59
CA GLU A 67 3.84 -1.17 -15.33
C GLU A 67 2.31 -1.20 -15.13
N ASP A 68 1.62 -2.05 -15.90
CA ASP A 68 0.17 -2.18 -15.90
C ASP A 68 -0.40 -3.04 -14.77
N GLU A 69 0.47 -3.67 -13.96
CA GLU A 69 0.14 -4.38 -12.72
C GLU A 69 0.38 -3.50 -11.48
N ILE A 70 1.11 -2.39 -11.61
CA ILE A 70 1.38 -1.50 -10.48
C ILE A 70 0.11 -0.73 -10.13
N CYS A 71 -0.21 -0.68 -8.84
CA CYS A 71 -1.26 0.12 -8.24
C CYS A 71 -0.65 1.22 -7.36
N LYS A 72 -1.35 2.34 -7.27
CA LYS A 72 -1.05 3.42 -6.33
C LYS A 72 -2.22 3.62 -5.39
N THR A 73 -1.93 4.16 -4.22
CA THR A 73 -2.94 4.59 -3.24
C THR A 73 -2.89 6.11 -3.12
N VAL A 74 -4.02 6.77 -3.35
CA VAL A 74 -4.16 8.23 -3.29
C VAL A 74 -5.10 8.60 -2.15
N LEU A 75 -4.67 9.53 -1.29
CA LEU A 75 -5.50 10.04 -0.20
C LEU A 75 -6.32 11.24 -0.67
N LEU A 76 -7.60 11.23 -0.34
CA LEU A 76 -8.56 12.30 -0.60
C LEU A 76 -9.10 12.86 0.71
N ARG A 77 -9.45 14.15 0.68
CA ARG A 77 -10.19 14.81 1.74
C ARG A 77 -11.60 15.14 1.25
N GLY A 78 -12.59 14.73 2.03
CA GLY A 78 -13.98 15.16 1.88
C GLY A 78 -14.23 16.55 2.46
N ALA A 79 -15.27 17.22 1.97
CA ALA A 79 -15.70 18.54 2.46
C ALA A 79 -16.08 18.52 3.96
N SER A 80 -16.45 17.36 4.50
CA SER A 80 -16.68 17.15 5.95
C SER A 80 -15.39 17.09 6.78
N GLY A 81 -14.22 17.04 6.13
CA GLY A 81 -12.93 16.79 6.76
C GLY A 81 -12.55 15.31 6.85
N ARG A 82 -13.46 14.38 6.53
CA ARG A 82 -13.15 12.94 6.45
C ARG A 82 -12.11 12.63 5.38
N LEU A 83 -11.32 11.59 5.60
CA LEU A 83 -10.30 11.12 4.68
C LEU A 83 -10.74 9.82 4.02
N TYR A 84 -10.32 9.63 2.78
CA TYR A 84 -10.57 8.43 1.98
C TYR A 84 -9.28 8.01 1.27
N ALA A 85 -9.04 6.72 1.17
CA ALA A 85 -7.97 6.18 0.35
C ALA A 85 -8.56 5.59 -0.94
N VAL A 86 -7.92 5.83 -2.08
CA VAL A 86 -8.30 5.25 -3.37
C VAL A 86 -7.14 4.45 -3.92
N MET A 87 -7.32 3.14 -4.05
CA MET A 87 -6.40 2.24 -4.74
C MET A 87 -6.83 2.06 -6.19
N LEU A 88 -5.93 2.30 -7.12
CA LEU A 88 -6.16 2.21 -8.56
C LEU A 88 -4.88 1.83 -9.30
N LEU A 89 -4.99 1.35 -10.54
CA LEU A 89 -3.81 1.11 -11.40
C LEU A 89 -2.98 2.40 -11.54
N GLY A 90 -1.67 2.27 -11.53
CA GLY A 90 -0.70 3.37 -11.46
C GLY A 90 -0.84 4.36 -12.62
N MET A 91 -1.21 3.85 -13.79
CA MET A 91 -1.44 4.59 -15.04
C MET A 91 -2.81 5.27 -15.14
N ARG A 92 -3.70 5.07 -14.16
CA ARG A 92 -5.01 5.72 -14.12
C ARG A 92 -4.97 6.98 -13.27
N LYS A 93 -5.95 7.86 -13.42
CA LYS A 93 -6.18 9.03 -12.56
C LYS A 93 -7.44 8.84 -11.74
N VAL A 94 -7.44 9.33 -10.50
CA VAL A 94 -8.64 9.32 -9.66
C VAL A 94 -9.68 10.26 -10.26
N ASP A 95 -10.88 9.75 -10.48
CA ASP A 95 -12.04 10.53 -10.90
C ASP A 95 -12.77 11.04 -9.66
N LEU A 96 -12.46 12.28 -9.26
CA LEU A 96 -13.01 12.90 -8.05
C LEU A 96 -14.54 13.00 -8.08
N ALA A 97 -15.15 13.12 -9.26
CA ALA A 97 -16.60 13.19 -9.39
C ALA A 97 -17.25 11.82 -9.07
N LYS A 98 -16.68 10.73 -9.58
CA LYS A 98 -17.14 9.37 -9.26
C LYS A 98 -16.97 9.06 -7.77
N VAL A 99 -15.81 9.41 -7.19
CA VAL A 99 -15.60 9.22 -5.76
C VAL A 99 -16.62 10.03 -4.95
N ALA A 100 -16.83 11.30 -5.28
CA ALA A 100 -17.80 12.16 -4.60
C ALA A 100 -19.23 11.59 -4.60
N GLN A 101 -19.65 10.96 -5.71
CA GLN A 101 -20.95 10.30 -5.80
C GLN A 101 -21.08 9.08 -4.88
N ILE A 102 -19.98 8.38 -4.63
CA ILE A 102 -19.95 7.17 -3.78
C ILE A 102 -19.91 7.55 -2.30
N VAL A 103 -19.07 8.51 -1.93
CA VAL A 103 -18.90 8.95 -0.53
C VAL A 103 -19.94 10.00 -0.11
N LYS A 104 -20.76 10.48 -1.06
CA LYS A 104 -21.85 11.45 -0.86
C LYS A 104 -21.38 12.81 -0.34
N GLU A 105 -20.17 13.22 -0.72
CA GLU A 105 -19.63 14.55 -0.44
C GLU A 105 -18.59 14.96 -1.48
N LYS A 106 -18.34 16.26 -1.63
CA LYS A 106 -17.24 16.74 -2.48
C LYS A 106 -15.91 16.25 -1.90
N VAL A 107 -15.00 15.82 -2.77
CA VAL A 107 -13.65 15.39 -2.40
C VAL A 107 -12.59 16.16 -3.19
N SER A 108 -11.42 16.33 -2.59
CA SER A 108 -10.20 16.84 -3.22
C SER A 108 -9.02 15.95 -2.87
N LEU A 109 -7.93 16.02 -3.63
CA LEU A 109 -6.67 15.38 -3.24
C LEU A 109 -6.21 15.94 -1.89
N ALA A 110 -5.72 15.07 -1.00
CA ALA A 110 -5.01 15.52 0.20
C ALA A 110 -3.69 16.20 -0.20
N SER A 111 -3.38 17.32 0.43
CA SER A 111 -2.12 18.03 0.24
C SER A 111 -0.95 17.27 0.87
N LEU A 112 0.27 17.55 0.41
CA LEU A 112 1.49 16.98 0.99
C LEU A 112 1.60 17.25 2.50
N SER A 113 1.29 18.48 2.93
CA SER A 113 1.30 18.85 4.35
C SER A 113 0.33 18.04 5.21
N GLU A 114 -0.76 17.53 4.63
CA GLU A 114 -1.72 16.69 5.34
C GLU A 114 -1.23 15.25 5.44
N LEU A 115 -0.58 14.75 4.39
CA LEU A 115 0.10 13.46 4.42
C LEU A 115 1.21 13.48 5.50
N GLU A 116 2.04 14.52 5.52
CA GLU A 116 3.10 14.70 6.52
C GLU A 116 2.56 14.71 7.95
N LYS A 117 1.46 15.42 8.21
CA LYS A 117 0.79 15.45 9.53
C LYS A 117 0.28 14.07 9.97
N LEU A 118 -0.03 13.20 9.02
CA LEU A 118 -0.47 11.82 9.26
C LEU A 118 0.71 10.84 9.30
N GLY A 119 1.95 11.31 9.17
CA GLY A 119 3.13 10.45 9.06
C GLY A 119 3.15 9.61 7.78
N LEU A 120 2.39 10.03 6.76
CA LEU A 120 2.31 9.36 5.47
C LEU A 120 3.28 9.99 4.50
N GLU A 121 4.08 9.16 3.84
CA GLU A 121 4.97 9.63 2.79
C GLU A 121 4.30 9.50 1.42
N PRO A 122 4.34 10.56 0.58
CA PRO A 122 3.88 10.49 -0.80
C PRO A 122 4.54 9.32 -1.56
N GLY A 123 3.73 8.48 -2.21
CA GLY A 123 4.21 7.31 -2.94
C GLY A 123 4.42 6.05 -2.09
N ALA A 124 4.34 6.14 -0.76
CA ALA A 124 4.51 4.99 0.15
C ALA A 124 3.25 4.64 0.97
N ILE A 125 2.07 5.04 0.51
CA ILE A 125 0.80 4.73 1.19
C ILE A 125 0.41 3.27 0.90
N CYS A 126 0.56 2.41 1.90
CA CYS A 126 0.09 1.02 1.83
C CYS A 126 -1.44 0.97 2.00
N PRO A 127 -2.19 0.41 1.04
CA PRO A 127 -3.64 0.29 1.16
C PRO A 127 -4.06 -0.68 2.28
N LEU A 128 -3.19 -1.60 2.70
CA LEU A 128 -3.52 -2.57 3.75
C LEU A 128 -3.43 -2.00 5.17
N THR A 129 -2.63 -0.95 5.38
CA THR A 129 -2.36 -0.42 6.73
C THR A 129 -2.96 0.96 6.98
N ILE A 130 -3.50 1.61 5.94
CA ILE A 130 -4.11 2.94 6.07
C ILE A 130 -5.43 2.83 6.83
N ASP A 131 -5.58 3.63 7.88
CA ASP A 131 -6.76 3.61 8.75
C ASP A 131 -7.79 4.66 8.33
N VAL A 132 -8.27 4.53 7.09
CA VAL A 132 -9.35 5.34 6.50
C VAL A 132 -10.19 4.45 5.61
N GLU A 133 -11.37 4.93 5.20
CA GLU A 133 -12.17 4.19 4.24
C GLU A 133 -11.41 3.99 2.91
N LEU A 134 -11.19 2.73 2.55
CA LEU A 134 -10.53 2.32 1.32
C LEU A 134 -11.55 2.07 0.21
N LEU A 135 -11.33 2.74 -0.92
CA LEU A 135 -12.04 2.52 -2.17
C LEU A 135 -11.08 1.88 -3.17
N VAL A 136 -11.48 0.78 -3.81
CA VAL A 136 -10.66 0.09 -4.81
C VAL A 136 -11.31 0.18 -6.18
N ASP A 137 -10.57 0.66 -7.17
CA ASP A 137 -11.05 0.78 -8.55
C ASP A 137 -11.29 -0.61 -9.16
N GLU A 138 -12.43 -0.80 -9.81
CA GLU A 138 -12.81 -2.05 -10.45
C GLU A 138 -11.79 -2.59 -11.47
N GLU A 139 -11.02 -1.70 -12.11
CA GLU A 139 -10.01 -2.09 -13.09
C GLU A 139 -8.82 -2.83 -12.46
N VAL A 140 -8.56 -2.65 -11.16
CA VAL A 140 -7.55 -3.43 -10.42
C VAL A 140 -7.82 -4.93 -10.54
N PHE A 141 -9.09 -5.33 -10.52
CA PHE A 141 -9.53 -6.73 -10.59
C PHE A 141 -9.50 -7.32 -12.02
N THR A 142 -9.11 -6.53 -13.03
CA THR A 142 -8.85 -7.04 -14.39
C THR A 142 -7.47 -7.68 -14.52
N ARG A 143 -6.60 -7.51 -13.50
CA ARG A 143 -5.26 -8.08 -13.44
C ARG A 143 -5.25 -9.40 -12.69
N GLN A 144 -4.36 -10.30 -13.10
CA GLN A 144 -4.15 -11.57 -12.39
C GLN A 144 -3.41 -11.35 -11.06
N LYS A 145 -2.46 -10.42 -11.06
CA LYS A 145 -1.66 -9.97 -9.92
C LYS A 145 -1.51 -8.45 -9.96
N VAL A 146 -1.33 -7.84 -8.80
CA VAL A 146 -1.10 -6.39 -8.66
C VAL A 146 0.00 -6.11 -7.65
N ASN A 147 0.71 -5.00 -7.88
CA ASN A 147 1.86 -4.57 -7.09
C ASN A 147 1.58 -3.19 -6.48
N PHE A 148 1.69 -3.03 -5.17
CA PHE A 148 1.49 -1.74 -4.51
C PHE A 148 2.49 -1.53 -3.37
N SER A 149 2.52 -0.33 -2.80
CA SER A 149 3.44 -0.02 -1.70
C SER A 149 3.19 -0.92 -0.48
N SER A 150 4.26 -1.46 0.09
CA SER A 150 4.22 -2.20 1.37
C SER A 150 4.24 -1.27 2.60
N GLY A 151 4.32 0.05 2.40
CA GLY A 151 4.61 1.00 3.47
C GLY A 151 6.11 1.18 3.74
N ASP A 152 6.96 0.52 2.95
CA ASP A 152 8.40 0.78 2.85
C ASP A 152 8.75 1.13 1.40
N PRO A 153 9.50 2.21 1.18
CA PRO A 153 9.91 2.66 -0.16
C PRO A 153 10.87 1.72 -0.91
N HIS A 154 11.46 0.72 -0.24
CA HIS A 154 12.33 -0.30 -0.84
C HIS A 154 11.59 -1.61 -1.14
N TYR A 155 10.32 -1.74 -0.76
CA TYR A 155 9.56 -2.96 -0.95
C TYR A 155 8.16 -2.70 -1.54
N GLY A 156 7.88 -3.34 -2.67
CA GLY A 156 6.52 -3.54 -3.16
C GLY A 156 5.90 -4.80 -2.55
N LEU A 157 4.57 -4.87 -2.55
CA LEU A 157 3.81 -6.08 -2.25
C LEU A 157 3.01 -6.50 -3.48
N GLU A 158 3.21 -7.74 -3.89
CA GLU A 158 2.46 -8.41 -4.94
C GLU A 158 1.44 -9.38 -4.32
N VAL A 159 0.19 -9.29 -4.76
CA VAL A 159 -0.88 -10.24 -4.39
C VAL A 159 -1.85 -10.42 -5.57
N SER A 160 -2.70 -11.45 -5.51
CA SER A 160 -3.89 -11.48 -6.38
C SER A 160 -4.91 -10.44 -5.92
N PRO A 161 -5.50 -9.62 -6.83
CA PRO A 161 -6.59 -8.72 -6.48
C PRO A 161 -7.77 -9.41 -5.79
N LYS A 162 -8.02 -10.68 -6.11
CA LYS A 162 -9.11 -11.47 -5.54
C LYS A 162 -8.94 -11.73 -4.04
N ASP A 163 -7.70 -11.69 -3.56
CA ASP A 163 -7.39 -11.94 -2.15
C ASP A 163 -7.40 -10.65 -1.31
N LEU A 164 -7.59 -9.47 -1.91
CA LEU A 164 -7.64 -8.22 -1.16
C LEU A 164 -8.73 -8.22 -0.07
N GLU A 165 -9.87 -8.89 -0.32
CA GLU A 165 -10.97 -8.98 0.65
C GLU A 165 -10.61 -9.78 1.91
N LYS A 166 -9.57 -10.62 1.84
CA LYS A 166 -9.02 -11.35 2.99
C LYS A 166 -8.02 -10.52 3.78
N LEU A 167 -7.54 -9.41 3.21
CA LEU A 167 -6.47 -8.58 3.78
C LEU A 167 -7.00 -7.27 4.36
N VAL A 168 -8.01 -6.66 3.74
CA VAL A 168 -8.54 -5.36 4.13
C VAL A 168 -9.99 -5.20 3.68
N GLU A 169 -10.79 -4.47 4.45
CA GLU A 169 -12.13 -4.06 4.03
C GLU A 169 -12.05 -2.90 3.03
N PHE A 170 -12.85 -2.95 1.97
CA PHE A 170 -12.93 -1.87 0.99
C PHE A 170 -14.28 -1.82 0.28
N ARG A 171 -14.57 -0.65 -0.31
CA ARG A 171 -15.65 -0.49 -1.29
C ARG A 171 -15.10 -0.56 -2.71
N ARG A 172 -15.63 -1.49 -3.52
CA ARG A 172 -15.29 -1.63 -4.94
C ARG A 172 -16.22 -0.77 -5.80
N ALA A 173 -15.66 -0.01 -6.74
CA ALA A 173 -16.42 0.74 -7.74
C ALA A 173 -15.55 1.19 -8.91
N ARG A 174 -16.13 1.74 -9.98
CA ARG A 174 -15.38 2.48 -10.99
C ARG A 174 -15.01 3.86 -10.44
N LEU A 175 -13.71 4.10 -10.21
CA LEU A 175 -13.19 5.29 -9.51
C LEU A 175 -12.19 6.10 -10.35
N SER A 176 -11.86 5.62 -11.55
CA SER A 176 -10.76 6.18 -12.33
C SER A 176 -11.12 6.54 -13.76
N SER A 177 -10.26 7.40 -14.32
CA SER A 177 -10.17 7.76 -15.74
C SER A 177 -8.81 7.35 -16.30
N PRO A 178 -8.66 7.29 -17.64
CA PRO A 178 -7.36 7.28 -18.29
C PRO A 178 -6.44 8.41 -17.82
#